data_AF-A0AAD2CK32-F1
#
_entry.id   AF-A0AAD2CK32-F1
#
_cell.length_a   1.000
_cell.length_b   1.000
_cell.length_c   1.000
_cell.angle_alpha   90.00
_cell.angle_beta   90.00
_cell.angle_gamma   90.00
#
_symmetry.space_group_name_H-M   'P 1'
#
loop_
_entity.id
_entity.type
_entity.pdbx_description
1 polymer ?
#
loop_
_entity_poly.entity_id
_entity_poly.type
_entity_poly.pdbx_seq_one_letter_code
_entity_poly.pdbx_strand_id
1 'polypeptide(L)'
;MMKLLLALLLTTFVKGFVPSLSSTQRQGGSQLYSTAEEVSIEPKDVVRLFGRLAEKYIMLDESGGMCCYSGCKDCEYRLPDGGYRMADQSAARPKWIPVYEERNFSGQNKEHKTKWSTEIFSEGPSVTKEEFVKALSEMQYAPPLGGPFVGATAGQIEDSAAAEKLFDMLAGEKDKLARFKMSVQLKELAKGEQGLTWKDFAAAMGVQ
;
A
#
# COMPACT_ATOMS: atom_id res chain seq x y z
N MET A 1 -57.83 -14.91 -2.10
CA MET A 1 -59.21 -14.66 -2.58
C MET A 1 -59.73 -13.38 -1.94
N MET A 2 -60.45 -12.58 -2.73
CA MET A 2 -60.99 -11.23 -2.47
C MET A 2 -61.81 -11.02 -1.18
N LYS A 3 -61.78 -9.78 -0.66
CA LYS A 3 -62.90 -8.82 -0.40
C LYS A 3 -62.48 -7.91 0.77
N LEU A 4 -62.00 -6.67 0.57
CA LEU A 4 -62.69 -5.44 0.18
C LEU A 4 -63.90 -5.10 1.08
N LEU A 5 -63.74 -4.11 1.96
CA LEU A 5 -64.83 -3.20 2.36
C LEU A 5 -64.26 -1.86 2.84
N LEU A 6 -64.82 -0.83 2.22
CA LEU A 6 -64.51 0.59 2.23
C LEU A 6 -65.43 1.28 3.26
N ALA A 7 -64.94 2.27 4.00
CA ALA A 7 -65.81 3.28 4.63
C ALA A 7 -65.09 4.64 4.67
N LEU A 8 -65.78 5.65 4.16
CA LEU A 8 -65.37 7.01 3.83
C LEU A 8 -66.27 7.96 4.63
N LEU A 9 -65.75 9.09 5.16
CA LEU A 9 -66.44 10.35 5.53
C LEU A 9 -65.38 11.30 6.18
N LEU A 10 -64.84 12.34 5.51
CA LEU A 10 -65.32 13.74 5.37
C LEU A 10 -65.70 14.37 6.73
N THR A 11 -65.27 15.54 7.24
CA THR A 11 -64.56 16.79 6.82
C THR A 11 -64.22 17.52 8.14
N THR A 12 -63.25 18.44 8.27
CA THR A 12 -63.43 19.89 8.04
C THR A 12 -62.11 20.66 8.02
N PHE A 13 -62.07 21.63 7.10
CA PHE A 13 -61.03 22.64 6.88
C PHE A 13 -61.15 23.79 7.89
N VAL A 14 -60.03 24.31 8.40
CA VAL A 14 -59.94 25.66 8.97
C VAL A 14 -58.79 26.40 8.28
N LYS A 15 -59.13 27.52 7.61
CA LYS A 15 -58.19 28.42 6.92
C LYS A 15 -57.56 29.37 7.93
N GLY A 16 -56.23 29.47 7.93
CA GLY A 16 -55.47 30.58 8.49
C GLY A 16 -54.71 31.32 7.38
N PHE A 17 -55.08 32.58 7.16
CA PHE A 17 -54.38 33.63 6.40
C PHE A 17 -53.50 34.36 7.46
N VAL A 18 -52.27 34.86 7.27
CA VAL A 18 -51.72 35.98 6.46
C VAL A 18 -50.14 36.03 6.65
N PRO A 19 -49.32 37.00 6.16
CA PRO A 19 -48.44 36.91 4.98
C PRO A 19 -46.91 37.14 5.22
N SER A 20 -46.16 37.12 4.11
CA SER A 20 -44.97 37.96 3.79
C SER A 20 -43.59 37.60 4.36
N LEU A 21 -42.65 37.24 3.47
CA LEU A 21 -41.55 38.11 3.01
C LEU A 21 -40.62 37.32 2.08
N SER A 22 -40.33 37.91 0.93
CA SER A 22 -39.38 37.42 -0.07
C SER A 22 -37.99 37.23 0.52
N SER A 23 -37.44 36.03 0.39
CA SER A 23 -36.02 35.75 0.61
C SER A 23 -35.46 35.17 -0.69
N THR A 24 -34.77 36.03 -1.43
CA THR A 24 -33.89 35.65 -2.54
C THR A 24 -32.70 34.91 -1.96
N GLN A 25 -32.62 33.59 -2.10
CA GLN A 25 -31.40 32.83 -1.81
C GLN A 25 -30.74 32.37 -3.11
N ARG A 26 -29.87 33.26 -3.63
CA ARG A 26 -28.74 32.90 -4.48
C ARG A 26 -27.71 32.19 -3.61
N GLN A 27 -27.55 30.89 -3.79
CA GLN A 27 -26.29 30.16 -3.57
C GLN A 27 -26.29 29.06 -4.65
N GLY A 28 -25.47 29.12 -5.71
CA GLY A 28 -24.06 29.48 -5.67
C GLY A 28 -23.27 28.31 -5.09
N GLY A 29 -23.40 27.13 -5.70
CA GLY A 29 -22.64 25.94 -5.39
C GLY A 29 -22.22 25.29 -6.69
N SER A 30 -21.26 25.93 -7.37
CA SER A 30 -20.45 25.27 -8.38
C SER A 30 -19.80 24.08 -7.71
N GLN A 31 -20.35 22.88 -7.90
CA GLN A 31 -19.63 21.64 -7.68
C GLN A 31 -18.47 21.66 -8.67
N LEU A 32 -17.34 22.20 -8.21
CA LEU A 32 -16.04 21.92 -8.80
C LEU A 32 -15.78 20.44 -8.55
N TYR A 33 -16.27 19.60 -9.46
CA TYR A 33 -15.66 18.31 -9.70
C TYR A 33 -14.23 18.63 -10.16
N SER A 34 -13.30 18.60 -9.21
CA SER A 34 -11.90 18.40 -9.54
C SER A 34 -11.84 17.02 -10.18
N THR A 35 -11.87 16.98 -11.50
CA THR A 35 -11.42 15.81 -12.25
C THR A 35 -9.92 15.70 -11.96
N ALA A 36 -9.59 15.00 -10.87
CA ALA A 36 -8.25 14.44 -10.72
C ALA A 36 -8.07 13.55 -11.95
N GLU A 37 -7.30 14.05 -12.91
CA GLU A 37 -6.90 13.31 -14.10
C GLU A 37 -6.25 12.03 -13.57
N GLU A 38 -6.87 10.89 -13.82
CA GLU A 38 -6.35 9.60 -13.36
C GLU A 38 -5.08 9.34 -14.16
N VAL A 39 -3.92 9.64 -13.57
CA VAL A 39 -2.63 9.47 -14.22
C VAL A 39 -2.49 8.00 -14.59
N SER A 40 -2.56 7.73 -15.89
CA SER A 40 -2.42 6.40 -16.45
C SER A 40 -0.94 6.00 -16.34
N ILE A 41 -0.65 5.03 -15.48
CA ILE A 41 0.71 4.53 -15.26
C ILE A 41 0.91 3.25 -16.05
N GLU A 42 2.00 3.17 -16.80
CA GLU A 42 2.33 1.95 -17.51
C GLU A 42 2.80 0.84 -16.54
N PRO A 43 2.37 -0.43 -16.75
CA PRO A 43 2.84 -1.55 -15.94
C PRO A 43 4.37 -1.73 -15.92
N LYS A 44 5.07 -1.25 -16.98
CA LYS A 44 6.53 -1.29 -17.07
C LYS A 44 7.19 -0.33 -16.07
N ASP A 45 6.59 0.82 -15.79
CA ASP A 45 7.13 1.73 -14.78
C ASP A 45 6.95 1.16 -13.37
N VAL A 46 5.80 0.54 -13.12
CA VAL A 46 5.54 -0.14 -11.85
C VAL A 46 6.52 -1.29 -11.61
N VAL A 47 6.85 -2.10 -12.63
CA VAL A 47 7.84 -3.19 -12.45
C VAL A 47 9.27 -2.67 -12.27
N ARG A 48 9.62 -1.51 -12.85
CA ARG A 48 10.89 -0.84 -12.59
C ARG A 48 11.01 -0.42 -11.12
N LEU A 49 9.95 0.14 -10.53
CA LEU A 49 9.90 0.45 -9.10
C LEU A 49 10.00 -0.80 -8.24
N PHE A 50 9.21 -1.83 -8.58
CA PHE A 50 9.22 -3.08 -7.83
C PHE A 50 10.61 -3.73 -7.85
N GLY A 51 11.29 -3.78 -8.99
CA GLY A 51 12.65 -4.34 -9.07
C GLY A 51 13.72 -3.53 -8.33
N ARG A 52 13.47 -2.24 -8.06
CA ARG A 52 14.33 -1.38 -7.25
C ARG A 52 14.07 -1.52 -5.76
N LEU A 53 12.87 -1.91 -5.35
CA LEU A 53 12.52 -2.09 -3.93
C LEU A 53 12.64 -3.55 -3.48
N ALA A 54 12.39 -4.49 -4.38
CA ALA A 54 12.35 -5.89 -4.06
C ALA A 54 13.75 -6.47 -3.81
N GLU A 55 13.76 -7.52 -3.01
CA GLU A 55 14.94 -8.23 -2.55
C GLU A 55 14.78 -9.73 -2.78
N LYS A 56 15.93 -10.41 -2.88
CA LYS A 56 16.00 -11.86 -3.08
C LYS A 56 15.79 -12.63 -1.79
N TYR A 57 16.00 -11.99 -0.64
CA TYR A 57 15.97 -12.58 0.67
C TYR A 57 15.01 -11.80 1.56
N ILE A 58 14.33 -12.52 2.44
CA ILE A 58 13.46 -11.93 3.45
C ILE A 58 13.46 -12.78 4.71
N MET A 59 13.44 -12.12 5.86
CA MET A 59 13.22 -12.74 7.16
C MET A 59 11.75 -12.62 7.51
N LEU A 60 11.09 -13.74 7.79
CA LEU A 60 9.65 -13.81 8.08
C LEU A 60 9.37 -13.78 9.58
N ASP A 61 10.20 -14.41 10.39
CA ASP A 61 10.03 -14.50 11.85
C ASP A 61 11.01 -13.56 12.56
N GLU A 62 10.51 -12.56 13.30
CA GLU A 62 11.34 -11.62 14.06
C GLU A 62 12.08 -12.26 15.26
N SER A 63 11.66 -13.47 15.68
CA SER A 63 12.36 -14.27 16.69
C SER A 63 13.49 -15.14 16.10
N GLY A 64 13.63 -15.18 14.78
CA GLY A 64 14.66 -15.99 14.10
C GLY A 64 14.40 -17.49 14.20
N GLY A 65 13.14 -17.92 14.30
CA GLY A 65 12.78 -19.32 14.46
C GLY A 65 12.81 -19.82 15.91
N MET A 66 13.24 -18.99 16.87
CA MET A 66 13.36 -19.39 18.28
C MET A 66 12.00 -19.76 18.90
N CYS A 67 10.92 -19.12 18.45
CA CYS A 67 9.57 -19.48 18.89
C CYS A 67 9.13 -20.86 18.34
N CYS A 68 9.57 -21.22 17.13
CA CYS A 68 9.06 -22.35 16.36
C CYS A 68 9.78 -23.67 16.65
N TYR A 69 11.10 -23.64 16.82
CA TYR A 69 11.90 -24.85 17.07
C TYR A 69 11.62 -25.51 18.43
N SER A 70 10.95 -24.78 19.33
CA SER A 70 10.66 -25.22 20.70
C SER A 70 9.38 -26.06 20.84
N GLY A 71 8.64 -26.31 19.75
CA GLY A 71 7.49 -27.23 19.76
C GLY A 71 6.24 -26.72 20.49
N CYS A 72 6.13 -25.40 20.73
CA CYS A 72 4.97 -24.78 21.35
C CYS A 72 3.66 -25.13 20.59
N LYS A 73 2.61 -25.52 21.33
CA LYS A 73 1.31 -25.92 20.73
C LYS A 73 0.56 -24.73 20.11
N ASP A 74 0.77 -23.52 20.64
CA ASP A 74 0.03 -22.30 20.27
C ASP A 74 0.96 -21.23 19.65
N CYS A 75 1.91 -21.64 18.80
CA CYS A 75 2.79 -20.71 18.10
C CYS A 75 2.11 -20.17 16.83
N GLU A 76 2.07 -18.84 16.65
CA GLU A 76 1.49 -18.18 15.46
C GLU A 76 2.15 -18.60 14.13
N TYR A 77 3.36 -19.16 14.22
CA TYR A 77 4.14 -19.65 13.09
C TYR A 77 3.94 -21.15 12.84
N ARG A 78 3.16 -21.87 13.65
CA ARG A 78 2.80 -23.27 13.40
C ARG A 78 1.59 -23.33 12.47
N LEU A 79 1.70 -24.09 11.39
CA LEU A 79 0.60 -24.29 10.46
C LEU A 79 -0.39 -25.33 11.02
N PRO A 80 -1.70 -25.23 10.68
CA PRO A 80 -2.72 -26.19 11.15
C PRO A 80 -2.46 -27.65 10.76
N ASP A 81 -1.66 -27.90 9.73
CA ASP A 81 -1.25 -29.22 9.24
C ASP A 81 -0.02 -29.80 9.97
N GLY A 82 0.53 -29.07 10.95
CA GLY A 82 1.72 -29.47 11.71
C GLY A 82 3.04 -29.01 11.11
N GLY A 83 3.03 -28.24 10.01
CA GLY A 83 4.21 -27.56 9.47
C GLY A 83 4.62 -26.31 10.26
N TYR A 84 5.73 -25.69 9.86
CA TYR A 84 6.23 -24.43 10.43
C TYR A 84 6.39 -23.38 9.31
N ARG A 85 6.07 -22.11 9.62
CA ARG A 85 6.49 -20.98 8.81
C ARG A 85 8.02 -20.88 8.90
N MET A 86 8.68 -20.89 7.76
CA MET A 86 10.14 -20.74 7.69
C MET A 86 10.56 -19.40 8.30
N ALA A 87 11.68 -19.38 9.03
CA ALA A 87 12.19 -18.14 9.64
C ALA A 87 12.65 -17.12 8.59
N ASP A 88 13.16 -17.62 7.45
CA ASP A 88 13.57 -16.82 6.31
C ASP A 88 13.23 -17.51 4.98
N GLN A 89 13.27 -16.74 3.89
CA GLN A 89 13.10 -17.23 2.53
C GLN A 89 14.09 -16.55 1.58
N SER A 90 14.52 -17.29 0.57
CA SER A 90 15.35 -16.77 -0.52
C SER A 90 14.79 -17.17 -1.88
N ALA A 91 15.14 -16.40 -2.91
CA ALA A 91 14.75 -16.63 -4.29
C ALA A 91 15.91 -16.31 -5.26
N ALA A 92 15.87 -16.88 -6.47
CA ALA A 92 16.90 -16.63 -7.49
C ALA A 92 16.92 -15.16 -7.98
N ARG A 93 15.75 -14.51 -7.97
CA ARG A 93 15.52 -13.12 -8.39
C ARG A 93 14.74 -12.36 -7.30
N PRO A 94 14.85 -11.02 -7.24
CA PRO A 94 14.10 -10.22 -6.28
C PRO A 94 12.61 -10.54 -6.34
N LYS A 95 12.00 -10.88 -5.22
CA LYS A 95 10.62 -11.39 -5.19
C LYS A 95 9.73 -10.64 -4.20
N TRP A 96 10.32 -10.05 -3.16
CA TRP A 96 9.57 -9.42 -2.08
C TRP A 96 10.13 -8.04 -1.78
N ILE A 97 9.26 -7.05 -1.58
CA ILE A 97 9.64 -5.82 -0.89
C ILE A 97 9.44 -6.10 0.61
N PRO A 98 10.50 -6.18 1.42
CA PRO A 98 10.32 -6.46 2.84
C PRO A 98 9.70 -5.25 3.54
N VAL A 99 8.75 -5.52 4.45
CA VAL A 99 7.91 -4.49 5.07
C VAL A 99 8.44 -3.98 6.41
N TYR A 100 9.62 -4.42 6.81
CA TYR A 100 10.32 -4.03 8.04
C TYR A 100 11.57 -3.25 7.68
N GLU A 101 12.18 -2.52 8.62
CA GLU A 101 13.42 -1.77 8.35
C GLU A 101 14.66 -2.63 8.54
N GLU A 102 14.68 -3.36 9.65
CA GLU A 102 15.78 -4.18 10.10
C GLU A 102 15.24 -5.36 10.90
N ARG A 103 15.90 -6.51 10.81
CA ARG A 103 15.72 -7.67 11.69
C ARG A 103 17.09 -8.20 12.09
N ASN A 104 17.26 -8.48 13.38
CA ASN A 104 18.50 -8.99 13.93
C ASN A 104 18.23 -10.23 14.79
N PHE A 105 18.89 -11.34 14.47
CA PHE A 105 18.90 -12.57 15.27
C PHE A 105 20.27 -12.74 15.91
N SER A 106 20.43 -12.14 17.08
CA SER A 106 21.68 -12.17 17.84
C SER A 106 22.13 -13.60 18.19
N GLY A 107 21.19 -14.55 18.30
CA GLY A 107 21.49 -15.97 18.54
C GLY A 107 22.03 -16.74 17.31
N GLN A 108 21.87 -16.20 16.10
CA GLN A 108 22.31 -16.85 14.85
C GLN A 108 23.29 -16.00 14.03
N ASN A 109 23.73 -14.85 14.56
CA ASN A 109 24.56 -13.87 13.84
C ASN A 109 24.00 -13.52 12.45
N LYS A 110 22.68 -13.46 12.34
CA LYS A 110 21.97 -13.12 11.11
C LYS A 110 21.31 -11.76 11.30
N GLU A 111 21.57 -10.85 10.37
CA GLU A 111 20.98 -9.52 10.35
C GLU A 111 20.51 -9.21 8.93
N HIS A 112 19.40 -8.51 8.82
CA HIS A 112 18.87 -8.05 7.55
C HIS A 112 18.36 -6.63 7.67
N LYS A 113 19.02 -5.70 6.97
CA LYS A 113 18.49 -4.34 6.75
C LYS A 113 17.95 -4.28 5.34
N THR A 114 16.77 -3.72 5.20
CA THR A 114 16.15 -3.59 3.88
C THR A 114 16.82 -2.54 3.04
N LYS A 115 16.88 -2.80 1.75
CA LYS A 115 17.44 -1.88 0.76
C LYS A 115 16.77 -0.51 0.79
N TRP A 116 15.43 -0.47 0.88
CA TRP A 116 14.69 0.78 0.90
C TRP A 116 15.02 1.62 2.15
N SER A 117 15.21 0.99 3.32
CA SER A 117 15.50 1.71 4.57
C SER A 117 16.90 2.31 4.58
N THR A 118 17.85 1.71 3.86
CA THR A 118 19.23 2.19 3.79
C THR A 118 19.50 3.14 2.62
N GLU A 119 18.87 2.92 1.46
CA GLU A 119 19.15 3.70 0.25
C GLU A 119 18.27 4.95 0.15
N ILE A 120 16.96 4.86 0.44
CA ILE A 120 16.04 6.01 0.36
C ILE A 120 16.27 6.98 1.53
N PHE A 121 16.55 6.45 2.72
CA PHE A 121 16.68 7.23 3.94
C PHE A 121 18.13 7.39 4.38
N SER A 122 19.05 7.48 3.43
CA SER A 122 20.50 7.56 3.67
C SER A 122 20.90 8.84 4.43
N GLU A 123 20.23 9.96 4.16
CA GLU A 123 20.54 11.27 4.75
C GLU A 123 19.72 11.62 6.00
N GLY A 124 18.71 10.82 6.35
CA GLY A 124 17.84 11.12 7.50
C GLY A 124 16.65 10.18 7.67
N PRO A 125 15.84 10.39 8.72
CA PRO A 125 14.70 9.52 9.05
C PRO A 125 13.45 9.79 8.20
N SER A 126 13.46 10.83 7.36
CA SER A 126 12.33 11.21 6.51
C SER A 126 12.82 11.84 5.21
N VAL A 127 12.05 11.67 4.14
CA VAL A 127 12.31 12.26 2.82
C VAL A 127 11.09 13.01 2.27
N THR A 128 11.32 14.05 1.48
CA THR A 128 10.28 14.68 0.65
C THR A 128 9.97 13.81 -0.57
N LYS A 129 8.95 14.20 -1.34
CA LYS A 129 8.59 13.52 -2.60
C LYS A 129 9.74 13.54 -3.59
N GLU A 130 10.38 14.69 -3.76
CA GLU A 130 11.50 14.87 -4.70
C GLU A 130 12.70 14.03 -4.30
N GLU A 131 13.04 14.01 -3.01
CA GLU A 131 14.11 13.18 -2.44
C GLU A 131 13.82 11.69 -2.64
N PHE A 132 12.57 11.26 -2.42
CA PHE A 132 12.15 9.87 -2.63
C PHE A 132 12.24 9.43 -4.09
N VAL A 133 11.72 10.24 -5.02
CA VAL A 133 11.77 9.96 -6.47
C VAL A 133 13.22 9.91 -6.96
N LYS A 134 14.05 10.84 -6.50
CA LYS A 134 15.48 10.86 -6.80
C LYS A 134 16.16 9.60 -6.29
N ALA A 135 15.96 9.26 -5.02
CA ALA A 135 16.55 8.06 -4.43
C ALA A 135 16.17 6.81 -5.22
N LEU A 136 14.88 6.60 -5.49
CA LEU A 136 14.41 5.47 -6.31
C LEU A 136 15.07 5.41 -7.68
N SER A 137 15.27 6.54 -8.34
CA SER A 137 15.91 6.61 -9.66
C SER A 137 17.39 6.22 -9.63
N GLU A 138 18.07 6.46 -8.50
CA GLU A 138 19.48 6.14 -8.27
C GLU A 138 19.70 4.70 -7.78
N MET A 139 18.70 4.06 -7.16
CA MET A 139 18.79 2.67 -6.68
C MET A 139 19.19 1.70 -7.81
N GLN A 140 19.78 0.56 -7.48
CA GLN A 140 20.04 -0.46 -8.51
C GLN A 140 18.74 -1.20 -8.86
N TYR A 141 18.36 -1.18 -10.14
CA TYR A 141 17.31 -2.05 -10.65
C TYR A 141 17.82 -3.48 -10.85
N ALA A 142 17.06 -4.45 -10.35
CA ALA A 142 17.26 -5.86 -10.65
C ALA A 142 15.95 -6.47 -11.17
N PRO A 143 15.96 -7.23 -12.29
CA PRO A 143 14.76 -7.82 -12.84
C PRO A 143 14.05 -8.72 -11.81
N PRO A 144 12.82 -8.38 -11.37
CA PRO A 144 12.14 -9.09 -10.29
C PRO A 144 11.47 -10.37 -10.78
N LEU A 145 10.97 -11.18 -9.85
CA LEU A 145 10.09 -12.31 -10.09
C LEU A 145 8.63 -11.81 -10.06
N GLY A 146 7.97 -11.89 -11.21
CA GLY A 146 6.63 -11.34 -11.43
C GLY A 146 6.66 -10.11 -12.36
N GLY A 147 5.47 -9.72 -12.82
CA GLY A 147 5.27 -8.56 -13.70
C GLY A 147 5.75 -8.74 -15.13
N PRO A 148 5.54 -7.70 -15.97
CA PRO A 148 6.13 -7.62 -17.29
C PRO A 148 7.65 -7.74 -17.22
N PHE A 149 8.25 -8.48 -18.14
CA PHE A 149 9.71 -8.62 -18.16
C PHE A 149 10.38 -7.31 -18.62
N VAL A 150 11.18 -6.72 -17.74
CA VAL A 150 12.08 -5.60 -18.05
C VAL A 150 13.50 -6.02 -17.73
N GLY A 151 14.37 -6.06 -18.74
CA GLY A 151 15.78 -6.42 -18.60
C GLY A 151 16.55 -5.39 -17.78
N ALA A 152 17.70 -5.79 -17.21
CA ALA A 152 18.49 -4.92 -16.34
C ALA A 152 18.91 -3.60 -17.03
N THR A 153 19.21 -3.66 -18.33
CA THR A 153 19.61 -2.51 -19.16
C THR A 153 18.45 -1.55 -19.49
N ALA A 154 17.20 -1.98 -19.31
CA ALA A 154 16.00 -1.18 -19.57
C ALA A 154 15.28 -0.76 -18.26
N GLY A 155 15.96 -0.93 -17.12
CA GLY A 155 15.42 -0.67 -15.78
C GLY A 155 15.42 0.79 -15.33
N GLN A 156 15.82 1.71 -16.21
CA GLN A 156 15.84 3.14 -15.89
C GLN A 156 14.41 3.67 -15.74
N ILE A 157 14.21 4.56 -14.78
CA ILE A 157 12.95 5.29 -14.62
C ILE A 157 12.96 6.43 -15.65
N GLU A 158 12.03 6.39 -16.58
CA GLU A 158 11.86 7.40 -17.64
C GLU A 158 10.80 8.44 -17.25
N ASP A 159 9.76 7.99 -16.54
CA ASP A 159 8.67 8.82 -16.01
C ASP A 159 8.60 8.67 -14.48
N SER A 160 8.59 9.81 -13.77
CA SER A 160 8.48 9.87 -12.31
C SER A 160 7.06 9.64 -11.79
N ALA A 161 6.03 9.69 -12.63
CA ALA A 161 4.63 9.60 -12.22
C ALA A 161 4.33 8.37 -11.35
N ALA A 162 4.90 7.21 -11.70
CA ALA A 162 4.75 6.00 -10.90
C ALA A 162 5.41 6.12 -9.51
N ALA A 163 6.59 6.75 -9.44
CA ALA A 163 7.32 6.95 -8.19
C ALA A 163 6.61 7.97 -7.29
N GLU A 164 6.08 9.04 -7.88
CA GLU A 164 5.29 10.06 -7.19
C GLU A 164 3.99 9.48 -6.63
N LYS A 165 3.26 8.68 -7.42
CA LYS A 165 2.07 7.97 -6.93
C LYS A 165 2.39 7.02 -5.78
N LEU A 166 3.51 6.31 -5.86
CA LEU A 166 3.96 5.45 -4.77
C LEU A 166 4.27 6.27 -3.52
N PHE A 167 4.93 7.43 -3.66
CA PHE A 167 5.16 8.33 -2.53
C PHE A 167 3.84 8.78 -1.91
N ASP A 168 2.88 9.27 -2.72
CA ASP A 168 1.60 9.77 -2.23
C ASP A 168 0.81 8.68 -1.48
N MET A 169 0.88 7.44 -1.96
CA MET A 169 0.29 6.29 -1.27
C MET A 169 0.95 6.02 0.08
N LEU A 170 2.28 6.03 0.15
CA LEU A 170 3.03 5.72 1.38
C LEU A 170 3.01 6.90 2.38
N ALA A 171 3.02 8.14 1.90
CA ALA A 171 3.03 9.34 2.73
C ALA A 171 1.61 9.71 3.18
N GLY A 172 0.59 9.37 2.40
CA GLY A 172 -0.79 9.84 2.57
C GLY A 172 -0.85 11.36 2.40
N GLU A 173 -1.56 12.04 3.29
CA GLU A 173 -1.71 13.51 3.28
C GLU A 173 -0.46 14.28 3.77
N LYS A 174 0.69 13.63 3.93
CA LYS A 174 1.90 14.25 4.49
C LYS A 174 2.87 14.67 3.39
N ASP A 175 3.49 15.84 3.58
CA ASP A 175 4.53 16.34 2.67
C ASP A 175 5.84 15.54 2.73
N LYS A 176 6.04 14.77 3.81
CA LYS A 176 7.23 13.93 4.02
C LYS A 176 6.84 12.52 4.38
N LEU A 177 7.57 11.56 3.82
CA LEU A 177 7.52 10.16 4.19
C LEU A 177 8.57 9.87 5.26
N ALA A 178 8.15 9.40 6.44
CA ALA A 178 9.07 8.92 7.46
C ALA A 178 9.39 7.43 7.24
N ARG A 179 10.61 7.00 7.58
CA ARG A 179 11.07 5.62 7.44
C ARG A 179 10.14 4.61 8.12
N PHE A 180 9.77 4.87 9.37
CA PHE A 180 8.80 4.08 10.12
C PHE A 180 7.41 4.06 9.46
N LYS A 181 6.99 5.17 8.83
CA LYS A 181 5.70 5.19 8.14
C LYS A 181 5.72 4.30 6.90
N MET A 182 6.85 4.27 6.18
CA MET A 182 7.00 3.40 5.01
C MET A 182 6.86 1.92 5.39
N SER A 183 7.46 1.46 6.49
CA SER A 183 7.30 0.07 6.95
C SER A 183 5.84 -0.27 7.29
N VAL A 184 5.15 0.62 8.02
CA VAL A 184 3.73 0.45 8.36
C VAL A 184 2.85 0.37 7.10
N GLN A 185 3.03 1.28 6.15
CA GLN A 185 2.21 1.31 4.93
C GLN A 185 2.51 0.11 4.00
N LEU A 186 3.77 -0.28 3.85
CA LEU A 186 4.12 -1.50 3.13
C LEU A 186 3.50 -2.75 3.78
N LYS A 187 3.40 -2.80 5.11
CA LYS A 187 2.74 -3.87 5.86
C LYS A 187 1.24 -3.94 5.56
N GLU A 188 0.58 -2.79 5.49
CA GLU A 188 -0.84 -2.67 5.11
C GLU A 188 -1.07 -3.15 3.68
N LEU A 189 -0.25 -2.72 2.72
CA LEU A 189 -0.29 -3.18 1.33
C LEU A 189 -0.06 -4.70 1.22
N ALA A 190 0.80 -5.24 2.07
CA ALA A 190 1.08 -6.67 2.15
C ALA A 190 0.01 -7.46 2.93
N LYS A 191 -1.08 -6.83 3.39
CA LYS A 191 -2.15 -7.46 4.17
C LYS A 191 -1.64 -8.16 5.42
N GLY A 192 -0.63 -7.57 6.07
CA GLY A 192 -0.01 -8.13 7.26
C GLY A 192 1.08 -9.18 7.00
N GLU A 193 1.36 -9.54 5.74
CA GLU A 193 2.50 -10.40 5.41
C GLU A 193 3.83 -9.66 5.56
N GLN A 194 4.95 -10.40 5.61
CA GLN A 194 6.27 -9.80 5.87
C GLN A 194 6.96 -9.28 4.62
N GLY A 195 6.49 -9.69 3.44
CA GLY A 195 7.02 -9.26 2.16
C GLY A 195 5.90 -9.00 1.17
N LEU A 196 5.88 -7.79 0.61
CA LEU A 196 4.94 -7.41 -0.43
C LEU A 196 5.35 -8.06 -1.76
N THR A 197 4.45 -8.81 -2.38
CA THR A 197 4.71 -9.50 -3.65
C THR A 197 4.36 -8.62 -4.84
N TRP A 198 4.84 -8.98 -6.05
CA TRP A 198 4.47 -8.27 -7.28
C TRP A 198 2.95 -8.14 -7.43
N LYS A 199 2.20 -9.23 -7.19
CA LYS A 199 0.74 -9.25 -7.38
C LYS A 199 0.05 -8.19 -6.52
N ASP A 200 0.42 -8.10 -5.24
CA ASP A 200 -0.19 -7.15 -4.32
C ASP A 200 0.30 -5.72 -4.58
N PHE A 201 1.59 -5.55 -4.93
CA PHE A 201 2.14 -4.24 -5.30
C PHE A 201 1.51 -3.67 -6.57
N ALA A 202 1.40 -4.49 -7.62
CA ALA A 202 0.77 -4.13 -8.89
C ALA A 202 -0.69 -3.71 -8.67
N ALA A 203 -1.45 -4.52 -7.92
CA ALA A 203 -2.84 -4.22 -7.58
C ALA A 203 -2.97 -2.89 -6.82
N ALA A 204 -2.08 -2.61 -5.86
CA ALA A 204 -2.05 -1.34 -5.12
C ALA A 204 -1.76 -0.15 -6.05
N MET A 205 -0.85 -0.32 -7.00
CA MET A 205 -0.49 0.71 -8.00
C MET A 205 -1.55 0.90 -9.09
N GLY A 206 -2.60 0.07 -9.12
CA GLY A 206 -3.69 0.14 -10.09
C GLY A 206 -3.35 -0.50 -11.44
N VAL A 207 -2.37 -1.40 -11.48
CA VAL A 207 -1.99 -2.14 -12.70
C VAL A 207 -2.26 -3.64 -12.51
N GLN A 208 -2.84 -4.29 -13.52
CA GLN A 208 -3.12 -5.74 -13.52
C GLN A 208 -2.25 -6.47 -14.54
#